data_AF-A0A2V8X035-F1
#
_entry.id   AF-A0A2V8X035-F1
#
_cell.length_a   1.000
_cell.length_b   1.000
_cell.length_c   1.000
_cell.angle_alpha   90.00
_cell.angle_beta   90.00
_cell.angle_gamma   90.00
#
_symmetry.space_group_name_H-M   'P 1'
#
loop_
_entity.id
_entity.type
_entity.pdbx_description
1 polymer ?
#
loop_
_entity_poly.entity_id
_entity_poly.type
_entity_poly.pdbx_seq_one_letter_code
_entity_poly.pdbx_strand_id
1 'polypeptide(L)'
;MKRFLKWTLGVVLGLLVVAFGALSYLAGSPKDALYMVRYALPHMHRGTLKVGDDAPDARLLALDGQTRFHIRERTAGRPLVLVFGSFT
;
A
#
# COMPACT_ATOMS: atom_id res chain seq x y z
N MET A 1 -18.60 27.76 -23.86
CA MET A 1 -17.56 26.72 -23.66
C MET A 1 -16.44 27.13 -22.71
N LYS A 2 -15.66 28.22 -22.96
CA LYS A 2 -14.51 28.59 -22.11
C LYS A 2 -14.87 28.91 -20.64
N ARG A 3 -16.03 29.53 -20.38
CA ARG A 3 -16.48 29.88 -19.02
C ARG A 3 -16.90 28.65 -18.22
N PHE A 4 -17.63 27.73 -18.85
CA PHE A 4 -18.01 26.45 -18.25
C PHE A 4 -16.77 25.61 -17.88
N LEU A 5 -15.78 25.54 -18.79
CA LEU A 5 -14.53 24.83 -18.55
C LEU A 5 -13.73 25.40 -17.36
N LYS A 6 -13.73 26.74 -17.19
CA LYS A 6 -13.08 27.39 -16.04
C LYS A 6 -13.75 27.03 -14.72
N TRP A 7 -15.09 27.01 -14.69
CA TRP A 7 -15.85 26.63 -13.51
C TRP A 7 -15.65 25.16 -13.15
N THR A 8 -15.71 24.26 -14.14
CA THR A 8 -15.45 22.83 -13.89
C THR A 8 -14.03 22.62 -13.38
N LEU A 9 -13.03 23.30 -13.94
CA LEU A 9 -11.65 23.20 -13.49
C LEU A 9 -11.48 23.72 -12.06
N GLY A 10 -12.11 24.86 -11.73
CA GLY A 10 -12.08 25.43 -10.38
C GLY A 10 -12.72 24.50 -9.35
N VAL A 11 -13.86 23.90 -9.68
CA VAL A 11 -14.54 22.93 -8.80
C VAL A 11 -13.69 21.68 -8.60
N VAL A 12 -13.12 21.11 -9.66
CA VAL A 12 -12.23 19.93 -9.56
C VAL A 12 -11.00 20.24 -8.71
N LEU A 13 -10.35 21.39 -8.93
CA LEU A 13 -9.19 21.79 -8.15
C LEU A 13 -9.54 22.00 -6.66
N GLY A 14 -10.68 22.64 -6.38
CA GLY A 14 -11.18 22.81 -5.01
C GLY A 14 -11.43 21.47 -4.32
N LEU A 15 -12.07 20.52 -5.02
CA LEU A 15 -12.30 19.16 -4.52
C LEU A 15 -10.99 18.43 -4.20
N LEU A 16 -9.98 18.55 -5.08
CA LEU A 16 -8.68 17.92 -4.86
C LEU A 16 -7.97 18.49 -3.61
N VAL A 17 -8.05 19.81 -3.40
CA VAL A 17 -7.47 20.44 -2.21
C VAL A 17 -8.17 19.97 -0.93
N VAL A 18 -9.50 19.91 -0.93
CA VAL A 18 -10.28 19.42 0.22
C VAL A 18 -9.98 17.95 0.51
N ALA A 19 -9.96 17.11 -0.53
CA ALA A 19 -9.64 15.69 -0.40
C ALA A 19 -8.22 15.48 0.15
N PHE A 20 -7.23 16.22 -0.37
CA PHE A 20 -5.85 16.15 0.12
C PHE A 20 -5.72 16.61 1.58
N GLY A 21 -6.43 17.68 1.96
CA GLY A 21 -6.46 18.15 3.34
C GLY A 21 -7.06 17.13 4.30
N ALA A 22 -8.19 16.51 3.93
CA ALA A 22 -8.83 15.46 4.70
C ALA A 22 -7.92 14.22 4.85
N LEU A 23 -7.29 13.77 3.76
CA LEU A 23 -6.35 12.65 3.80
C LEU A 23 -5.12 12.97 4.67
N SER A 24 -4.61 14.19 4.61
CA SER A 24 -3.47 14.63 5.43
C SER A 24 -3.81 14.64 6.92
N TYR A 25 -5.04 15.03 7.28
CA TYR A 25 -5.52 14.99 8.67
C TYR A 25 -5.68 13.55 9.17
N LEU A 26 -6.32 12.69 8.37
CA LEU A 26 -6.53 11.28 8.73
C LEU A 26 -5.23 10.48 8.79
N ALA A 27 -4.29 10.74 7.89
CA ALA A 27 -2.99 10.08 7.85
C ALA A 27 -1.98 10.64 8.86
N GLY A 28 -2.30 11.74 9.55
CA GLY A 28 -1.41 12.41 10.52
C GLY A 28 -0.36 13.34 9.90
N SER A 29 -0.14 13.30 8.59
CA SER A 29 0.78 14.19 7.87
C SER A 29 0.47 14.26 6.37
N PRO A 30 0.77 15.38 5.68
CA PRO A 30 0.73 15.47 4.22
C PRO A 30 1.65 14.47 3.52
N LYS A 31 2.80 14.16 4.13
CA LYS A 31 3.76 13.17 3.61
C LYS A 31 3.15 11.76 3.64
N ASP A 32 2.42 11.45 4.70
CA ASP A 32 1.80 10.13 4.89
C ASP A 32 0.58 9.98 3.99
N ALA A 33 -0.19 11.04 3.76
CA ALA A 33 -1.23 11.06 2.74
C ALA A 33 -0.68 10.77 1.34
N LEU A 34 0.47 11.36 0.99
CA LEU A 34 1.14 11.09 -0.28
C LEU A 34 1.59 9.62 -0.38
N TYR A 35 2.21 9.09 0.68
CA TYR A 35 2.64 7.69 0.71
C TYR A 35 1.48 6.70 0.71
N MET A 36 0.37 7.02 1.37
CA MET A 36 -0.84 6.22 1.32
C MET A 36 -1.40 6.16 -0.10
N VAL A 37 -1.53 7.29 -0.79
CA VAL A 37 -1.99 7.31 -2.19
C VAL A 37 -1.05 6.54 -3.11
N ARG A 38 0.27 6.63 -2.88
CA ARG A 38 1.27 5.99 -3.73
C ARG A 38 1.42 4.48 -3.47
N TYR A 39 1.38 4.07 -2.20
CA TYR A 39 1.78 2.72 -1.80
C TYR A 39 0.64 1.93 -1.17
N ALA A 40 -0.28 2.56 -0.44
CA ALA A 40 -1.38 1.85 0.18
C ALA A 40 -2.53 1.64 -0.82
N LEU A 41 -3.13 2.70 -1.36
CA LEU A 41 -4.32 2.61 -2.20
C LEU A 41 -4.20 1.63 -3.38
N PRO A 42 -3.07 1.57 -4.12
CA PRO A 42 -2.94 0.63 -5.23
C PRO A 42 -2.88 -0.84 -4.78
N HIS A 43 -2.43 -1.11 -3.55
CA HIS A 43 -2.21 -2.45 -3.02
C HIS A 43 -3.25 -2.87 -1.95
N MET A 44 -4.18 -1.98 -1.58
CA MET A 44 -5.27 -2.23 -0.64
C MET A 44 -6.39 -3.05 -1.30
N HIS A 45 -6.04 -4.21 -1.84
CA HIS A 45 -7.00 -5.18 -2.36
C HIS A 45 -6.72 -6.56 -1.78
N ARG A 46 -7.73 -7.43 -1.78
CA ARG A 46 -7.54 -8.82 -1.37
C ARG A 46 -6.60 -9.52 -2.36
N GLY A 47 -5.70 -10.34 -1.86
CA GLY A 47 -4.90 -11.23 -2.69
C GLY A 47 -5.77 -12.26 -3.41
N THR A 48 -5.26 -12.79 -4.53
CA THR A 48 -5.96 -13.79 -5.37
C THR A 48 -5.55 -15.23 -5.07
N LEU A 49 -4.66 -15.44 -4.09
CA LEU A 49 -4.19 -16.75 -3.62
C LEU A 49 -5.36 -17.58 -3.07
N LYS A 50 -5.42 -18.84 -3.51
CA LYS A 50 -6.40 -19.84 -3.09
C LYS A 50 -5.73 -20.93 -2.27
N VAL A 51 -6.54 -21.67 -1.51
CA VAL A 51 -6.05 -22.83 -0.77
C VAL A 51 -5.58 -23.90 -1.77
N GLY A 52 -4.33 -24.35 -1.59
CA GLY A 52 -3.69 -25.32 -2.49
C GLY A 52 -2.76 -24.67 -3.53
N ASP A 53 -2.80 -23.34 -3.70
CA ASP A 53 -1.84 -22.64 -4.54
C ASP A 53 -0.44 -22.66 -3.89
N ASP A 54 0.60 -22.69 -4.72
CA ASP A 54 1.98 -22.54 -4.26
C ASP A 54 2.19 -21.16 -3.60
N ALA A 55 2.88 -21.15 -2.47
CA ALA A 55 3.27 -19.92 -1.81
C ALA A 55 4.25 -19.13 -2.71
N PRO A 56 4.02 -17.82 -2.96
CA PRO A 56 4.94 -17.01 -3.75
C PRO A 56 6.32 -16.94 -3.10
N ASP A 57 7.38 -17.20 -3.88
CA ASP A 57 8.75 -17.22 -3.37
C ASP A 57 9.37 -15.82 -3.27
N ALA A 58 8.84 -15.01 -2.35
CA ALA A 58 9.31 -13.65 -2.13
C ALA A 58 10.70 -13.63 -1.45
N ARG A 59 11.56 -12.72 -1.90
CA ARG A 59 12.83 -12.41 -1.24
C ARG A 59 12.58 -11.41 -0.11
N LEU A 60 12.92 -11.79 1.11
CA LEU A 60 12.73 -10.99 2.32
C LEU A 60 14.07 -10.60 2.93
N LEU A 61 14.06 -9.46 3.64
CA LEU A 61 15.17 -9.02 4.50
C LEU A 61 14.84 -9.44 5.93
N ALA A 62 15.79 -10.11 6.59
CA ALA A 62 15.66 -10.48 7.99
C ALA A 62 15.73 -9.25 8.90
N LEU A 63 15.32 -9.44 10.16
CA LEU A 63 15.32 -8.37 11.17
C LEU A 63 16.73 -7.91 11.55
N ASP A 64 17.77 -8.67 11.22
CA ASP A 64 19.18 -8.26 11.35
C ASP A 64 19.60 -7.16 10.35
N GLY A 65 18.75 -6.85 9.36
CA GLY A 65 18.97 -5.81 8.37
C GLY A 65 20.03 -6.14 7.31
N GLN A 66 20.60 -7.34 7.31
CA GLN A 66 21.67 -7.76 6.39
C GLN A 66 21.30 -9.02 5.61
N THR A 67 20.76 -10.02 6.30
CA THR A 67 20.49 -11.32 5.72
C THR A 67 19.25 -11.27 4.86
N ARG A 68 19.39 -11.70 3.60
CA ARG A 68 18.28 -11.85 2.65
C ARG A 68 18.02 -13.33 2.44
N PHE A 69 16.75 -13.72 2.45
CA PHE A 69 16.34 -15.11 2.24
C PHE A 69 15.04 -15.18 1.44
N HIS A 70 14.80 -16.33 0.82
CA HIS A 70 13.54 -16.64 0.12
C HIS A 70 12.59 -17.43 1.02
N ILE A 71 11.28 -17.28 0.84
CA ILE A 71 10.28 -17.99 1.67
C ILE A 71 10.48 -19.51 1.58
N ARG A 72 10.75 -20.06 0.39
CA ARG A 72 10.97 -21.51 0.22
C ARG A 72 12.15 -22.07 1.00
N GLU A 73 13.13 -21.23 1.35
CA GLU A 73 14.30 -21.62 2.13
C GLU A 73 13.93 -21.90 3.59
N ARG A 74 12.71 -21.50 4.03
CA ARG A 74 12.19 -21.68 5.39
C ARG A 74 11.12 -22.76 5.52
N THR A 75 10.70 -23.39 4.41
CA THR A 75 9.63 -24.41 4.39
C THR A 75 10.15 -25.84 4.45
N ALA A 76 11.29 -26.09 5.12
CA ALA A 76 12.04 -27.36 5.13
C ALA A 76 11.28 -28.55 5.75
N GLY A 77 10.18 -28.99 5.14
CA GLY A 77 9.36 -30.13 5.56
C GLY A 77 8.38 -29.85 6.71
N ARG A 78 8.25 -28.59 7.14
CA ARG A 78 7.30 -28.18 8.19
C ARG A 78 6.41 -27.05 7.69
N PRO A 79 5.13 -27.01 8.12
CA PRO A 79 4.26 -25.87 7.83
C PRO A 79 4.88 -24.56 8.35
N LEU A 80 4.84 -23.52 7.52
CA LEU A 80 5.28 -22.17 7.86
C LEU A 80 4.04 -21.27 8.02
N VAL A 81 3.95 -20.55 9.14
CA VAL A 81 2.90 -19.55 9.37
C VAL A 81 3.46 -18.17 9.07
N LEU A 82 2.76 -17.40 8.23
CA LEU A 82 3.10 -16.03 7.89
C LEU A 82 2.13 -15.06 8.56
N VAL A 83 2.67 -14.05 9.24
CA VAL A 83 1.91 -12.96 9.87
C VAL A 83 2.34 -11.65 9.21
N PHE A 84 1.43 -10.98 8.53
CA PHE A 84 1.67 -9.68 7.92
C PHE A 84 1.27 -8.57 8.90
N GLY A 85 2.17 -7.64 9.17
CA GLY A 85 1.92 -6.51 10.05
C GLY A 85 3.05 -5.50 10.05
N SER A 86 2.81 -4.37 10.69
CA SER A 86 3.78 -3.31 10.95
C SER A 86 3.55 -2.76 12.35
N PHE A 87 4.59 -2.23 12.98
CA PHE A 87 4.43 -1.39 14.16
C PHE A 87 3.97 0.00 13.71
N THR A 88 2.83 0.47 14.20
CA THR A 88 2.30 1.83 14.02
C THR A 88 2.40 2.58 15.33
#